data_AF-A0A351T8R2-F1
#
_entry.id   AF-A0A351T8R2-F1
#
_cell.length_a   1.000
_cell.length_b   1.000
_cell.length_c   1.000
_cell.angle_alpha   90.00
_cell.angle_beta   90.00
_cell.angle_gamma   90.00
#
_symmetry.space_group_name_H-M   'P 1'
#
loop_
_entity.id
_entity.type
_entity.pdbx_description
1 polymer ?
#
loop_
_entity_poly.entity_id
_entity_poly.type
_entity_poly.pdbx_seq_one_letter_code
_entity_poly.pdbx_strand_id
1 'polypeptide(L)' 'MKLAIPCERHTDETRVAASPETVKKLVGLGLDVVVETGA' A
#
# COMPACT_ATOMS: atom_id res chain seq x y z
N MET A 1 10.84 -7.69 6.63
CA MET A 1 9.58 -8.37 6.23
C MET A 1 8.96 -7.60 5.08
N LYS A 2 8.33 -8.28 4.12
CA LYS A 2 7.71 -7.63 2.96
C LYS A 2 6.23 -7.34 3.21
N LEU A 3 5.77 -6.15 2.82
CA LEU A 3 4.39 -5.71 2.94
C LEU A 3 3.90 -5.26 1.57
N ALA A 4 2.88 -5.93 1.04
CA ALA A 4 2.29 -5.61 -0.25
C ALA A 4 0.97 -4.83 -0.09
N ILE A 5 0.78 -3.81 -0.92
CA ILE A 5 -0.44 -3.01 -1.04
C ILE A 5 -0.98 -3.22 -2.45
N PRO A 6 -1.84 -4.23 -2.69
CA PRO A 6 -2.47 -4.47 -3.98
C PRO A 6 -3.62 -3.48 -4.23
N CYS A 7 -4.07 -3.41 -5.48
CA CYS A 7 -5.28 -2.68 -5.85
C CYS A 7 -6.52 -3.44 -5.37
N GLU A 8 -7.51 -2.72 -4.85
CA GLU A 8 -8.80 -3.29 -4.46
C GLU A 8 -9.56 -3.78 -5.70
N ARG A 9 -10.18 -4.96 -5.60
CA ARG A 9 -10.86 -5.61 -6.76
C ARG A 9 -12.37 -5.48 -6.73
N HIS A 10 -12.92 -4.94 -5.65
CA HIS A 10 -14.36 -4.77 -5.53
C HIS A 10 -14.83 -3.67 -6.49
N THR A 11 -15.99 -3.88 -7.12
CA THR A 11 -16.58 -2.89 -8.04
C THR A 11 -16.82 -1.58 -7.30
N ASP A 12 -16.49 -0.46 -7.96
CA ASP A 12 -16.58 0.92 -7.46
C ASP A 12 -15.78 1.22 -6.19
N GLU A 13 -14.84 0.34 -5.83
CA GLU A 13 -13.93 0.58 -4.72
C GLU A 13 -12.76 1.47 -5.16
N THR A 14 -12.59 2.59 -4.49
CA THR A 14 -11.56 3.61 -4.79
C THR A 14 -10.61 3.84 -3.62
N ARG A 15 -10.79 3.10 -2.52
CA ARG A 15 -9.89 3.14 -1.37
C ARG A 15 -8.64 2.32 -1.65
N VAL A 16 -7.60 2.64 -0.89
CA VAL A 16 -6.34 1.91 -0.84
C VAL A 16 -5.92 1.70 0.61
N ALA A 17 -5.28 0.57 0.91
CA ALA A 17 -4.95 0.17 2.27
C ALA A 17 -3.96 1.10 3.00
N ALA A 18 -3.12 1.84 2.27
CA ALA A 18 -2.18 2.79 2.85
C ALA A 18 -2.01 4.03 1.98
N SER A 19 -2.02 5.20 2.62
CA SER A 19 -1.65 6.47 1.97
C SER A 19 -0.13 6.59 1.84
N PRO A 20 0.38 7.48 0.95
CA PRO A 20 1.82 7.72 0.80
C PRO A 20 2.53 8.07 2.12
N GLU A 21 1.88 8.81 3.02
CA GLU A 21 2.43 9.13 4.33
C GLU A 21 2.62 7.89 5.21
N THR A 22 1.66 6.96 5.17
CA THR A 22 1.72 5.70 5.90
C THR A 22 2.81 4.79 5.31
N VAL A 23 2.93 4.71 3.99
CA VAL A 23 4.02 3.98 3.32
C VAL A 23 5.39 4.49 3.79
N LYS A 24 5.57 5.82 3.85
CA LYS A 24 6.82 6.42 4.33
C LYS A 24 7.15 6.01 5.77
N LYS A 25 6.15 5.96 6.67
CA LYS A 25 6.33 5.50 8.06
C LYS A 25 6.70 4.02 8.11
N LEU A 26 6.04 3.18 7.32
CA LEU A 26 6.28 1.73 7.26
C LEU A 26 7.70 1.42 6.75
N VAL A 27 8.14 2.12 5.70
CA VAL A 27 9.53 2.03 5.22
C VAL A 27 10.51 2.50 6.30
N GLY A 28 10.19 3.58 7.02
CA GLY A 28 10.98 4.06 8.16
C GLY A 28 11.11 3.08 9.32
N LEU A 29 10.17 2.13 9.46
CA LEU A 29 10.23 1.03 10.43
C LEU A 29 11.04 -0.17 9.94
N GLY A 30 11.62 -0.11 8.72
CA GLY A 30 12.43 -1.18 8.14
C GLY A 30 11.62 -2.26 7.41
N LEU A 31 10.37 -1.96 7.04
CA LEU A 31 9.55 -2.82 6.18
C LEU A 31 9.89 -2.57 4.71
N ASP A 32 9.93 -3.65 3.93
CA ASP A 32 10.06 -3.59 2.48
C ASP A 32 8.64 -3.52 1.88
N VAL A 33 8.23 -2.32 1.45
CA VAL A 33 6.85 -2.05 1.02
C VAL A 33 6.76 -2.06 -0.51
N VAL A 34 5.84 -2.87 -1.05
CA VAL A 34 5.57 -2.99 -2.49
C VAL A 34 4.14 -2.55 -2.75
N VAL A 35 3.94 -1.61 -3.67
CA VAL A 35 2.62 -1.09 -4.05
C VAL A 35 2.33 -1.49 -5.51
N GLU A 36 1.14 -2.02 -5.76
CA GLU A 36 0.68 -2.32 -7.13
C GLU A 36 0.40 -1.02 -7.90
N THR A 37 0.77 -0.97 -9.18
CA THR A 37 0.52 0.23 -10.00
C THR A 37 -0.98 0.41 -10.22
N GLY A 38 -1.53 1.56 -9.84
CA GLY A 38 -2.96 1.85 -9.91
C GLY A 38 -3.75 1.54 -8.63
N ALA A 39 -3.07 1.09 -7.57
CA ALA A 39 -3.59 1.11 -6.20
C ALA A 39 -3.59 2.54 -5.64
#